data_AF-K6XFJ6-F1
#
_entry.id   AF-K6XFJ6-F1
#
_cell.length_a   1.000
_cell.length_b   1.000
_cell.length_c   1.000
_cell.angle_alpha   90.00
_cell.angle_beta   90.00
_cell.angle_gamma   90.00
#
_symmetry.space_group_name_H-M   'P 1'
#
loop_
_entity.id
_entity.type
_entity.pdbx_description
1 polymer ?
#
loop_
_entity_poly.entity_id
_entity_poly.type
_entity_poly.pdbx_seq_one_letter_code
_entity_poly.pdbx_strand_id
1 'polypeptide(L)'
;MDFEQIGEALSYEIAFFMQGLDNPDMPQHEKGDLINKLIDQTQSLAIIVLLVQGNSNGFYHNLIRAALLRKRFLSELEEAGKTQVYHQCSGRIQGFLCAAAAQDLNLAKEIAQLSPTQFEKQMEYEEDYCYAQLLYHLVAQHLNDTQIQTLITRYEDLSGESVRVNVINAIMKKDVNDFEDAFEELIVEQEELIEKNEKRGQLDTPEVLAQRKVFIEGVALINLAKIHGINITTHYQYCPANSLVVMTAPFPGE
;
A
#
# COMPACT_ATOMS: atom_id res chain seq x y z
N MET A 1 13.63 20.78 -2.83
CA MET A 1 12.70 21.09 -1.72
C MET A 1 13.29 20.48 -0.46
N ASP A 2 13.23 21.18 0.68
CA ASP A 2 13.81 20.70 1.94
C ASP A 2 12.84 19.70 2.62
N PHE A 3 13.23 18.43 2.71
CA PHE A 3 12.37 17.38 3.27
C PHE A 3 12.02 17.61 4.74
N GLU A 4 12.84 18.33 5.50
CA GLU A 4 12.54 18.65 6.90
C GLU A 4 11.34 19.60 6.99
N GLN A 5 11.36 20.68 6.21
CA GLN A 5 10.24 21.64 6.12
C GLN A 5 8.97 21.00 5.56
N ILE A 6 9.10 20.10 4.58
CA ILE A 6 7.96 19.34 4.05
C ILE A 6 7.34 18.46 5.14
N GLY A 7 8.16 17.75 5.90
CA GLY A 7 7.70 16.87 6.98
C GLY A 7 6.95 17.63 8.06
N GLU A 8 7.45 18.81 8.45
CA GLU A 8 6.77 19.69 9.40
C GLU A 8 5.41 20.14 8.85
N ALA A 9 5.36 20.65 7.62
CA ALA A 9 4.11 21.09 7.00
C ALA A 9 3.07 19.96 6.90
N LEU A 10 3.48 18.77 6.44
CA LEU A 10 2.62 17.59 6.37
C LEU A 10 2.06 17.21 7.75
N SER A 11 2.87 17.28 8.81
CA SER A 11 2.41 16.95 10.15
C SER A 11 1.26 17.85 10.63
N TYR A 12 1.32 19.16 10.33
CA TYR A 12 0.24 20.09 10.63
C TYR A 12 -1.00 19.84 9.77
N GLU A 13 -0.83 19.60 8.47
CA GLU A 13 -1.94 19.30 7.56
C GLU A 13 -2.68 18.03 7.96
N ILE A 14 -1.94 16.95 8.26
CA ILE A 14 -2.52 15.69 8.72
C ILE A 14 -3.32 15.93 9.99
N ALA A 15 -2.74 16.61 11.00
CA ALA A 15 -3.44 16.90 12.25
C ALA A 15 -4.73 17.70 12.03
N PHE A 16 -4.72 18.69 11.12
CA PHE A 16 -5.90 19.46 10.75
C PHE A 16 -6.99 18.60 10.08
N PHE A 17 -6.61 17.80 9.08
CA PHE A 17 -7.55 16.96 8.34
C PHE A 17 -8.10 15.79 9.17
N MET A 18 -7.32 15.25 10.11
CA MET A 18 -7.78 14.24 11.06
C MET A 18 -8.96 14.72 11.91
N GLN A 19 -8.96 16.00 12.34
CA GLN A 19 -10.10 16.57 13.08
C GLN A 19 -11.37 16.61 12.22
N GLY A 20 -11.24 16.73 10.90
CA GLY A 20 -12.36 16.72 9.97
C GLY A 20 -13.07 15.37 9.88
N LEU A 21 -12.36 14.25 10.11
CA LEU A 21 -12.94 12.90 10.01
C LEU A 21 -14.00 12.60 11.07
N ASP A 22 -13.99 13.33 12.18
CA ASP A 22 -14.93 13.17 13.28
C ASP A 22 -16.25 13.92 13.06
N ASN A 23 -16.38 14.65 11.94
CA ASN A 23 -17.65 15.27 11.56
C ASN A 23 -18.70 14.19 11.19
N PRO A 24 -19.77 14.00 11.99
CA PRO A 24 -20.76 12.96 11.73
C PRO A 24 -21.60 13.24 10.48
N ASP A 25 -21.66 14.49 10.03
CA ASP A 25 -22.49 14.92 8.90
C ASP A 25 -21.73 14.86 7.56
N MET A 26 -20.46 14.43 7.56
CA MET A 26 -19.65 14.36 6.34
C MET A 26 -20.21 13.30 5.35
N PRO A 27 -20.48 13.69 4.09
CA PRO A 27 -20.86 12.73 3.06
C PRO A 27 -19.81 11.64 2.86
N GLN A 28 -20.24 10.41 2.63
CA GLN A 28 -19.34 9.25 2.57
C GLN A 28 -18.30 9.31 1.44
N HIS A 29 -18.66 9.92 0.32
CA HIS A 29 -17.72 10.13 -0.78
C HIS A 29 -16.62 11.13 -0.39
N GLU A 30 -16.98 12.28 0.18
CA GLU A 30 -16.03 13.27 0.71
C GLU A 30 -15.13 12.68 1.80
N LYS A 31 -15.70 11.83 2.67
CA LYS A 31 -14.92 11.11 3.69
C LYS A 31 -13.91 10.15 3.06
N GLY A 32 -14.31 9.43 2.02
CA GLY A 32 -13.43 8.55 1.26
C GLY A 32 -12.29 9.30 0.56
N ASP A 33 -12.58 10.45 -0.05
CA ASP A 33 -11.57 11.34 -0.63
C ASP A 33 -10.57 11.85 0.43
N LEU A 34 -11.09 12.30 1.58
CA LEU A 34 -10.27 12.79 2.69
C LEU A 34 -9.36 11.69 3.25
N ILE A 35 -9.89 10.47 3.41
CA ILE A 35 -9.11 9.33 3.89
C ILE A 35 -8.02 8.95 2.91
N ASN A 36 -8.31 8.89 1.60
CA ASN A 36 -7.28 8.61 0.60
C ASN A 36 -6.15 9.66 0.65
N LYS A 37 -6.51 10.94 0.74
CA LYS A 37 -5.54 12.02 0.90
C LYS A 37 -4.69 11.85 2.17
N LEU A 38 -5.33 11.57 3.31
CA LEU A 38 -4.64 11.38 4.58
C LEU A 38 -3.70 10.17 4.54
N ILE A 39 -4.08 9.08 3.85
CA ILE A 39 -3.22 7.92 3.63
C ILE A 39 -1.96 8.35 2.87
N ASP A 40 -2.11 9.05 1.75
CA ASP A 40 -0.99 9.50 0.92
C ASP A 40 -0.06 10.46 1.70
N GLN A 41 -0.62 11.40 2.46
CA GLN A 41 0.14 12.35 3.28
C GLN A 41 0.88 11.64 4.41
N THR A 42 0.22 10.72 5.12
CA THR A 42 0.81 9.97 6.23
C THR A 42 1.88 9.01 5.75
N GLN A 43 1.68 8.34 4.61
CA GLN A 43 2.69 7.53 3.95
C GLN A 43 3.92 8.38 3.57
N SER A 44 3.70 9.59 3.06
CA SER A 44 4.77 10.50 2.68
C SER A 44 5.55 11.01 3.90
N LEU A 45 4.85 11.32 4.99
CA LEU A 45 5.48 11.63 6.28
C LEU A 45 6.32 10.45 6.79
N ALA A 46 5.84 9.21 6.67
CA ALA A 46 6.60 8.02 7.04
C ALA A 46 7.95 7.98 6.29
N ILE A 47 7.91 8.16 4.97
CA ILE A 47 9.09 8.18 4.12
C ILE A 47 10.04 9.31 4.53
N ILE A 48 9.53 10.50 4.77
CA ILE A 48 10.36 11.65 5.18
C ILE A 48 11.03 11.39 6.53
N VAL A 49 10.31 10.86 7.52
CA VAL A 49 10.88 10.49 8.82
C VAL A 49 11.98 9.45 8.65
N LEU A 50 11.81 8.49 7.75
CA LEU A 50 12.85 7.51 7.43
C LEU A 50 14.10 8.16 6.84
N LEU A 51 13.93 9.02 5.82
CA LEU A 51 15.02 9.57 5.03
C LEU A 51 15.79 10.68 5.75
N VAL A 52 15.09 11.55 6.49
CA VAL A 52 15.69 12.70 7.18
C VAL A 52 16.27 12.29 8.53
N GLN A 53 15.53 11.48 9.30
CA GLN A 53 15.89 11.17 10.69
C GLN A 53 16.52 9.79 10.85
N GLY A 54 16.51 8.94 9.82
CA GLY A 54 16.92 7.54 9.94
C GLY A 54 16.05 6.74 10.91
N ASN A 55 14.84 7.22 11.21
CA ASN A 55 14.01 6.69 12.28
C ASN A 55 13.05 5.62 11.74
N SER A 56 13.50 4.36 11.71
CA SER A 56 12.68 3.21 11.27
C SER A 56 11.41 3.03 12.10
N ASN A 57 11.44 3.29 13.43
CA ASN A 57 10.22 3.19 14.25
C ASN A 57 9.18 4.23 13.81
N GLY A 58 9.60 5.48 13.61
CA GLY A 58 8.72 6.54 13.13
C GLY A 58 8.18 6.29 11.71
N PHE A 59 8.97 5.66 10.84
CA PHE A 59 8.51 5.16 9.55
C PHE A 59 7.35 4.17 9.72
N TYR A 60 7.53 3.11 10.48
CA TYR A 60 6.48 2.10 10.70
C TYR A 60 5.25 2.65 11.42
N HIS A 61 5.43 3.50 12.43
CA HIS A 61 4.30 4.08 13.16
C HIS A 61 3.40 4.90 12.24
N ASN A 62 3.97 5.65 11.30
CA ASN A 62 3.17 6.41 10.33
C ASN A 62 2.51 5.50 9.27
N LEU A 63 3.19 4.45 8.80
CA LEU A 63 2.53 3.46 7.94
C LEU A 63 1.35 2.76 8.63
N ILE A 64 1.49 2.42 9.91
CA ILE A 64 0.40 1.84 10.71
C ILE A 64 -0.77 2.83 10.81
N ARG A 65 -0.52 4.13 11.07
CA ARG A 65 -1.57 5.17 11.06
C ARG A 65 -2.28 5.26 9.71
N ALA A 66 -1.53 5.25 8.61
CA ALA A 66 -2.09 5.25 7.26
C ALA A 66 -3.01 4.03 7.04
N ALA A 67 -2.57 2.85 7.49
CA ALA A 67 -3.39 1.64 7.42
C ALA A 67 -4.66 1.70 8.30
N LEU A 68 -4.56 2.25 9.52
CA LEU A 68 -5.68 2.42 10.43
C LEU A 68 -6.78 3.32 9.85
N LEU A 69 -6.42 4.34 9.05
CA LEU A 69 -7.40 5.16 8.32
C LEU A 69 -8.25 4.33 7.37
N ARG A 70 -7.62 3.43 6.61
CA ARG A 70 -8.32 2.52 5.69
C ARG A 70 -9.23 1.57 6.45
N LYS A 71 -8.73 0.96 7.53
CA LYS A 71 -9.54 0.10 8.39
C LYS A 71 -10.75 0.85 8.95
N ARG A 72 -10.53 2.04 9.54
CA ARG A 72 -11.60 2.89 10.10
C ARG A 72 -12.70 3.13 9.07
N PHE A 73 -12.33 3.53 7.86
CA PHE A 73 -13.31 3.77 6.79
C PHE A 73 -14.16 2.54 6.50
N LEU A 74 -13.52 1.39 6.29
CA LEU A 74 -14.22 0.16 5.92
C LEU A 74 -15.09 -0.35 7.07
N SER A 75 -14.62 -0.28 8.32
CA SER A 75 -15.39 -0.65 9.51
C SER A 75 -16.63 0.23 9.68
N GLU A 76 -16.51 1.55 9.51
CA GLU A 76 -17.66 2.45 9.60
C GLU A 76 -18.71 2.17 8.50
N LEU A 77 -18.28 1.79 7.29
CA LEU A 77 -19.20 1.39 6.23
C LEU A 77 -19.92 0.08 6.56
N GLU A 78 -19.19 -0.91 7.08
CA GLU A 78 -19.74 -2.20 7.50
C GLU A 78 -20.76 -2.01 8.64
N GLU A 79 -20.41 -1.26 9.69
CA GLU A 79 -21.28 -0.94 10.82
C GLU A 79 -22.54 -0.19 10.40
N ALA A 80 -22.43 0.71 9.41
CA ALA A 80 -23.56 1.43 8.85
C ALA A 80 -24.39 0.60 7.85
N GLY A 81 -23.98 -0.64 7.55
CA GLY A 81 -24.60 -1.48 6.52
C GLY A 81 -24.57 -0.85 5.13
N LYS A 82 -23.63 0.06 4.87
CA LYS A 82 -23.49 0.76 3.61
C LYS A 82 -22.66 -0.07 2.65
N THR A 83 -23.29 -0.51 1.57
CA THR A 83 -22.62 -1.11 0.42
C THR A 83 -22.56 -0.09 -0.72
N GLN A 84 -21.70 -0.33 -1.72
CA GLN A 84 -21.65 0.46 -2.95
C GLN A 84 -21.20 1.93 -2.77
N VAL A 85 -20.30 2.18 -1.81
CA VAL A 85 -19.60 3.47 -1.72
C VAL A 85 -18.36 3.40 -2.60
N TYR A 86 -18.17 4.38 -3.49
CA TYR A 86 -17.07 4.40 -4.47
C TYR A 86 -15.69 4.08 -3.86
N HIS A 87 -15.37 4.66 -2.70
CA HIS A 87 -14.08 4.46 -2.02
C HIS A 87 -13.96 3.10 -1.30
N GLN A 88 -15.03 2.30 -1.20
CA GLN A 88 -15.00 0.99 -0.55
C GLN A 88 -14.22 -0.05 -1.37
N CYS A 89 -14.04 0.18 -2.67
CA CYS A 89 -13.42 -0.73 -3.63
C CYS A 89 -12.12 -1.37 -3.17
N SER A 90 -11.91 -2.63 -3.56
CA SER A 90 -10.75 -3.42 -3.16
C SER A 90 -9.45 -2.92 -3.78
N GLY A 91 -9.48 -2.43 -5.01
CA GLY A 91 -8.34 -1.82 -5.72
C GLY A 91 -7.73 -0.60 -5.03
N ARG A 92 -8.38 -0.04 -4.00
CA ARG A 92 -7.82 1.04 -3.15
C ARG A 92 -6.90 0.46 -2.08
N ILE A 93 -5.79 -0.12 -2.53
CA ILE A 93 -4.87 -0.92 -1.71
C ILE A 93 -3.87 -0.13 -0.87
N GLN A 94 -3.80 1.19 -1.00
CA GLN A 94 -2.73 1.99 -0.41
C GLN A 94 -2.59 1.81 1.12
N GLY A 95 -3.72 1.81 1.85
CA GLY A 95 -3.72 1.53 3.29
C GLY A 95 -3.35 0.09 3.63
N PHE A 96 -3.73 -0.88 2.79
CA PHE A 96 -3.31 -2.27 2.93
C PHE A 96 -1.79 -2.42 2.73
N LEU A 97 -1.24 -1.80 1.69
CA LEU A 97 0.21 -1.80 1.41
C LEU A 97 0.99 -1.18 2.56
N CYS A 98 0.47 -0.12 3.18
CA CYS A 98 1.08 0.46 4.38
C CYS A 98 1.14 -0.56 5.54
N ALA A 99 0.07 -1.32 5.80
CA ALA A 99 0.07 -2.36 6.84
C ALA A 99 1.08 -3.47 6.53
N ALA A 100 1.11 -3.96 5.29
CA ALA A 100 2.04 -5.00 4.85
C ALA A 100 3.50 -4.53 4.87
N ALA A 101 3.77 -3.29 4.44
CA ALA A 101 5.09 -2.66 4.54
C ALA A 101 5.52 -2.45 5.99
N ALA A 102 4.56 -2.23 6.91
CA ALA A 102 4.83 -2.13 8.34
C ALA A 102 4.97 -3.47 9.07
N GLN A 103 4.85 -4.59 8.37
CA GLN A 103 4.86 -5.94 8.94
C GLN A 103 3.73 -6.18 9.96
N ASP A 104 2.67 -5.35 9.96
CA ASP A 104 1.48 -5.55 10.77
C ASP A 104 0.47 -6.43 10.01
N LEU A 105 0.71 -7.74 10.07
CA LEU A 105 -0.12 -8.70 9.35
C LEU A 105 -1.53 -8.84 9.90
N ASN A 106 -1.74 -8.51 11.18
CA ASN A 106 -3.07 -8.53 11.75
C ASN A 106 -3.90 -7.40 11.14
N LEU A 107 -3.34 -6.18 11.12
CA LEU A 107 -4.00 -5.04 10.50
C LEU A 107 -4.23 -5.25 8.99
N ALA A 108 -3.24 -5.80 8.28
CA ALA A 108 -3.39 -6.11 6.85
C ALA A 108 -4.50 -7.14 6.60
N LYS A 109 -4.62 -8.18 7.45
CA LYS A 109 -5.71 -9.17 7.38
C LYS A 109 -7.08 -8.55 7.68
N GLU A 110 -7.17 -7.68 8.67
CA GLU A 110 -8.41 -6.98 9.01
C GLU A 110 -8.88 -6.10 7.84
N ILE A 111 -7.98 -5.34 7.21
CA ILE A 111 -8.30 -4.54 6.02
C ILE A 111 -8.77 -5.44 4.87
N ALA A 112 -8.08 -6.56 4.62
CA ALA A 112 -8.48 -7.52 3.60
C ALA A 112 -9.87 -8.12 3.86
N GLN A 113 -10.19 -8.45 5.12
CA GLN A 113 -11.50 -9.01 5.50
C GLN A 113 -12.65 -8.00 5.35
N LEU A 114 -12.39 -6.73 5.66
CA LEU A 114 -13.37 -5.64 5.51
C LEU A 114 -13.53 -5.18 4.05
N SER A 115 -12.61 -5.55 3.17
CA SER A 115 -12.62 -5.13 1.77
C SER A 115 -13.64 -5.95 0.95
N PRO A 116 -14.28 -5.36 -0.07
CA PRO A 116 -15.24 -6.08 -0.91
C PRO A 116 -14.65 -7.30 -1.61
N THR A 117 -15.37 -8.41 -1.58
CA THR A 117 -14.97 -9.66 -2.27
C THR A 117 -15.58 -9.80 -3.67
N GLN A 118 -16.21 -8.74 -4.18
CA GLN A 118 -16.85 -8.71 -5.49
C GLN A 118 -16.37 -7.48 -6.26
N PHE A 119 -16.18 -7.67 -7.56
CA PHE A 119 -15.78 -6.60 -8.46
C PHE A 119 -16.97 -5.69 -8.79
N GLU A 120 -16.79 -4.38 -8.62
CA GLU A 120 -17.80 -3.37 -8.94
C GLU A 120 -17.40 -2.55 -10.16
N LYS A 121 -17.91 -2.94 -11.35
CA LYS A 121 -17.53 -2.39 -12.67
C LYS A 121 -17.61 -0.88 -12.82
N GLN A 122 -18.46 -0.21 -12.04
CA GLN A 122 -18.64 1.25 -12.13
C GLN A 122 -17.74 2.03 -11.16
N MET A 123 -16.98 1.34 -10.30
CA MET A 123 -16.25 1.97 -9.20
C MET A 123 -14.74 1.74 -9.24
N GLU A 124 -14.30 0.60 -9.74
CA GLU A 124 -12.88 0.28 -9.87
C GLU A 124 -12.56 -0.37 -11.21
N TYR A 125 -11.29 -0.33 -11.58
CA TYR A 125 -10.76 -1.13 -12.68
C TYR A 125 -10.65 -2.59 -12.24
N GLU A 126 -10.86 -3.50 -13.19
CA GLU A 126 -10.96 -4.93 -12.89
C GLU A 126 -9.57 -5.53 -12.60
N GLU A 127 -8.53 -4.99 -13.23
CA GLU A 127 -7.13 -5.28 -12.94
C GLU A 127 -6.74 -4.87 -11.52
N ASP A 128 -7.15 -3.68 -11.06
CA ASP A 128 -6.90 -3.20 -9.68
C ASP A 128 -7.59 -4.10 -8.66
N TYR A 129 -8.84 -4.49 -8.94
CA TYR A 129 -9.57 -5.45 -8.12
C TYR A 129 -8.83 -6.78 -8.04
N CYS A 130 -8.41 -7.35 -9.19
CA CYS A 130 -7.73 -8.64 -9.22
C CYS A 130 -6.40 -8.59 -8.46
N TYR A 131 -5.61 -7.53 -8.65
CA TYR A 131 -4.35 -7.35 -7.93
C TYR A 131 -4.57 -7.24 -6.42
N ALA A 132 -5.57 -6.47 -5.99
CA ALA A 132 -5.94 -6.38 -4.58
C ALA A 132 -6.32 -7.74 -3.98
N GLN A 133 -7.18 -8.51 -4.66
CA GLN A 133 -7.58 -9.84 -4.17
C GLN A 133 -6.40 -10.80 -4.08
N LEU A 134 -5.46 -10.77 -5.03
CA LEU A 134 -4.24 -11.58 -4.96
C LEU A 134 -3.41 -11.23 -3.71
N LEU A 135 -3.22 -9.95 -3.42
CA LEU A 135 -2.53 -9.49 -2.21
C LEU A 135 -3.26 -9.91 -0.93
N TYR A 136 -4.59 -9.86 -0.92
CA TYR A 136 -5.42 -10.30 0.20
C TYR A 136 -5.30 -11.82 0.45
N HIS A 137 -5.25 -12.63 -0.61
CA HIS A 137 -5.01 -14.07 -0.49
C HIS A 137 -3.61 -14.37 0.05
N LEU A 138 -2.58 -13.62 -0.38
CA LEU A 138 -1.23 -13.74 0.17
C LEU A 138 -1.23 -13.45 1.68
N VAL A 139 -1.81 -12.34 2.14
CA VAL A 139 -1.78 -12.03 3.58
C VAL A 139 -2.59 -13.02 4.42
N ALA A 140 -3.70 -13.52 3.87
CA ALA A 140 -4.54 -14.49 4.55
C ALA A 140 -3.81 -15.82 4.77
N GLN A 141 -2.75 -16.12 3.99
CA GLN A 141 -2.08 -17.43 3.94
C GLN A 141 -3.05 -18.58 3.62
N HIS A 142 -4.18 -18.25 3.00
CA HIS A 142 -5.18 -19.20 2.50
C HIS A 142 -5.08 -19.21 0.98
N LEU A 143 -4.10 -19.95 0.48
CA LEU A 143 -3.85 -20.08 -0.95
C LEU A 143 -4.75 -21.19 -1.50
N ASN A 144 -5.85 -20.81 -2.14
CA ASN A 144 -6.61 -21.71 -2.99
C ASN A 144 -6.12 -21.53 -4.42
N ASP A 145 -5.29 -22.45 -4.88
CA ASP A 145 -4.62 -22.39 -6.19
C ASP A 145 -5.60 -22.12 -7.34
N THR A 146 -6.79 -22.70 -7.30
CA THR A 146 -7.82 -22.48 -8.33
C THR A 146 -8.35 -21.06 -8.33
N GLN A 147 -8.63 -20.49 -7.15
CA GLN A 147 -9.11 -19.10 -7.05
C GLN A 147 -8.04 -18.11 -7.48
N ILE A 148 -6.79 -18.36 -7.09
CA ILE A 148 -5.67 -17.50 -7.45
C ILE A 148 -5.40 -17.57 -8.95
N GLN A 149 -5.34 -18.77 -9.53
CA GLN A 149 -5.17 -18.91 -10.97
C GLN A 149 -6.30 -18.23 -11.75
N THR A 150 -7.54 -18.27 -11.23
CA THR A 150 -8.67 -17.55 -11.81
C THR A 150 -8.45 -16.03 -11.80
N LEU A 151 -7.95 -15.47 -10.69
CA LEU A 151 -7.65 -14.04 -10.58
C LEU A 151 -6.49 -13.62 -11.50
N ILE A 152 -5.45 -14.46 -11.61
CA ILE A 152 -4.31 -14.24 -12.51
C ILE A 152 -4.77 -14.21 -13.96
N THR A 153 -5.48 -15.24 -14.41
CA THR A 153 -5.98 -15.30 -15.80
C THR A 153 -6.90 -14.12 -16.10
N ARG A 154 -7.77 -13.74 -15.15
CA ARG A 154 -8.64 -12.57 -15.28
C ARG A 154 -7.85 -11.26 -15.39
N TYR A 155 -6.76 -11.11 -14.64
CA TYR A 155 -5.87 -9.95 -14.74
C TYR A 155 -5.18 -9.91 -16.11
N GLU A 156 -4.60 -11.03 -16.53
CA GLU A 156 -3.83 -11.15 -17.77
C GLU A 156 -4.70 -10.94 -19.02
N ASP A 157 -5.95 -11.40 -19.01
CA ASP A 157 -6.90 -11.16 -20.10
C ASP A 157 -7.19 -9.67 -20.33
N LEU A 158 -7.01 -8.82 -19.30
CA LEU A 158 -7.27 -7.39 -19.36
C LEU A 158 -6.02 -6.56 -19.68
N SER A 159 -4.90 -6.90 -19.05
CA SER A 159 -3.68 -6.09 -19.06
C SER A 159 -2.50 -6.75 -19.79
N GLY A 160 -2.63 -8.01 -20.21
CA GLY A 160 -1.52 -8.83 -20.67
C GLY A 160 -0.64 -9.32 -19.53
N GLU A 161 0.55 -9.82 -19.87
CA GLU A 161 1.56 -10.22 -18.88
C GLU A 161 1.92 -9.04 -17.97
N SER A 162 2.08 -9.31 -16.68
CA SER A 162 2.27 -8.28 -15.66
C SER A 162 3.36 -8.67 -14.68
N VAL A 163 4.34 -7.79 -14.53
CA VAL A 163 5.46 -7.99 -13.61
C VAL A 163 4.97 -8.13 -12.17
N ARG A 164 3.93 -7.37 -11.77
CA ARG A 164 3.27 -7.52 -10.46
C ARG A 164 2.73 -8.94 -10.22
N VAL A 165 2.12 -9.53 -11.25
CA VAL A 165 1.57 -10.89 -11.19
C VAL A 165 2.71 -11.91 -11.13
N ASN A 166 3.80 -11.70 -11.86
CA ASN A 166 5.00 -12.54 -11.79
C ASN A 166 5.61 -12.55 -10.38
N VAL A 167 5.70 -11.39 -9.72
CA VAL A 167 6.16 -11.29 -8.32
C VAL A 167 5.25 -12.10 -7.39
N ILE A 168 3.92 -11.96 -7.51
CA ILE A 168 2.96 -12.73 -6.68
C ILE A 168 3.12 -14.23 -6.92
N ASN A 169 3.24 -14.65 -8.18
CA ASN A 169 3.45 -16.05 -8.56
C ASN A 169 4.72 -16.64 -7.94
N ALA A 170 5.81 -15.90 -7.97
CA ALA A 170 7.07 -16.32 -7.35
C ALA A 170 6.93 -16.46 -5.82
N ILE A 171 6.24 -15.52 -5.16
CA ILE A 171 5.93 -15.61 -3.72
C ILE A 171 5.15 -16.88 -3.40
N MET A 172 4.13 -17.20 -4.18
CA MET A 172 3.30 -18.40 -3.97
C MET A 172 4.06 -19.70 -4.15
N LYS A 173 4.92 -19.77 -5.17
CA LYS A 173 5.81 -20.92 -5.43
C LYS A 173 6.95 -21.02 -4.43
N LYS A 174 7.19 -19.95 -3.65
CA LYS A 174 8.36 -19.79 -2.77
C LYS A 174 9.67 -19.93 -3.54
N ASP A 175 9.65 -19.51 -4.80
CA ASP A 175 10.82 -19.57 -5.67
C ASP A 175 11.59 -18.25 -5.53
N VAL A 176 12.81 -18.35 -5.00
CA VAL A 176 13.65 -17.19 -4.73
C VAL A 176 14.15 -16.58 -6.04
N ASN A 177 14.52 -17.40 -7.02
CA ASN A 177 15.10 -16.88 -8.26
C ASN A 177 14.01 -16.19 -9.10
N ASP A 178 12.85 -16.84 -9.28
CA ASP A 178 11.71 -16.22 -9.97
C ASP A 178 11.28 -14.93 -9.27
N PHE A 179 11.39 -14.86 -7.93
CA PHE A 179 11.07 -13.65 -7.18
C PHE A 179 12.08 -12.55 -7.44
N GLU A 180 13.37 -12.85 -7.34
CA GLU A 180 14.42 -11.84 -7.54
C GLU A 180 14.39 -11.27 -8.96
N ASP A 181 14.22 -12.12 -9.97
CA ASP A 181 14.09 -11.72 -11.38
C ASP A 181 12.85 -10.84 -11.59
N ALA A 182 11.67 -11.30 -11.17
CA ALA A 182 10.43 -10.54 -11.34
C ALA A 182 10.41 -9.24 -10.53
N PHE A 183 11.05 -9.21 -9.36
CA PHE A 183 11.12 -8.02 -8.53
C PHE A 183 12.10 -7.00 -9.11
N GLU A 184 13.21 -7.43 -9.71
CA GLU A 184 14.11 -6.52 -10.43
C GLU A 184 13.40 -5.85 -11.61
N GLU A 185 12.63 -6.62 -12.39
CA GLU A 185 11.76 -6.06 -13.44
C GLU A 185 10.76 -5.05 -12.87
N LEU A 186 10.19 -5.30 -11.69
CA LEU A 186 9.22 -4.39 -11.05
C LEU A 186 9.88 -3.05 -10.67
N ILE A 187 11.14 -3.11 -10.23
CA ILE A 187 11.91 -1.89 -9.93
C ILE A 187 12.20 -1.10 -11.20
N VAL A 188 12.49 -1.76 -12.32
CA VAL A 188 12.67 -1.11 -13.63
C VAL A 188 11.38 -0.42 -14.06
N GLU A 189 10.21 -1.08 -14.00
CA GLU A 189 8.92 -0.45 -14.31
C GLU A 189 8.65 0.78 -13.44
N GLN A 190 9.00 0.70 -12.15
CA GLN A 190 8.83 1.82 -11.22
C GLN A 190 9.75 2.99 -11.58
N GLU A 191 11.00 2.74 -11.96
CA GLU A 191 11.93 3.77 -12.43
C GLU A 191 11.42 4.45 -13.70
N GLU A 192 10.97 3.67 -14.69
CA GLU A 192 10.38 4.18 -15.93
C GLU A 192 9.14 5.04 -15.67
N LEU A 193 8.28 4.64 -14.72
CA LEU A 193 7.10 5.41 -14.32
C LEU A 193 7.50 6.76 -13.71
N ILE A 194 8.49 6.77 -12.82
CA ILE A 194 9.01 8.00 -12.21
C ILE A 194 9.55 8.93 -13.29
N GLU A 195 10.42 8.44 -14.17
CA GLU A 195 10.99 9.24 -15.26
C GLU A 195 9.92 9.79 -16.21
N LYS A 196 8.94 8.97 -16.57
CA LYS A 196 7.84 9.35 -17.46
C LYS A 196 7.00 10.46 -16.85
N ASN A 197 6.74 10.40 -15.54
CA ASN A 197 5.99 11.43 -14.83
C ASN A 197 6.79 12.74 -14.75
N GLU A 198 8.10 12.67 -14.52
CA GLU A 198 8.98 13.84 -14.54
C GLU A 198 9.03 14.49 -15.92
N LYS A 199 9.19 13.68 -17.00
CA LYS A 199 9.17 14.17 -18.39
C LYS A 199 7.84 14.81 -18.77
N ARG A 200 6.73 14.38 -18.17
CA ARG A 200 5.39 14.97 -18.35
C ARG A 200 5.14 16.22 -17.51
N GLY A 201 6.08 16.62 -16.67
CA GLY A 201 5.95 17.79 -15.80
C GLY A 201 4.97 17.58 -14.65
N GLN A 202 4.86 16.35 -14.12
CA GLN A 202 4.10 16.10 -12.90
C GLN A 202 4.60 17.04 -11.79
N LEU A 203 3.66 17.72 -11.13
CA LEU A 203 3.98 18.65 -10.05
C LEU A 203 4.71 17.93 -8.91
N ASP A 204 5.77 18.56 -8.42
CA ASP A 204 6.53 18.09 -7.26
C ASP A 204 5.79 18.45 -5.96
N THR A 205 4.71 17.72 -5.68
CA THR A 205 4.06 17.77 -4.37
C THR A 205 4.89 17.01 -3.34
N PRO A 206 4.72 17.27 -2.03
CA PRO A 206 5.32 16.49 -0.95
C PRO A 206 5.21 14.98 -1.15
N GLU A 207 4.03 14.52 -1.54
CA GLU A 207 3.70 13.10 -1.70
C GLU A 207 4.45 12.49 -2.88
N VAL A 208 4.42 13.17 -4.03
CA VAL A 208 5.15 12.75 -5.23
C VAL A 208 6.65 12.66 -4.95
N LEU A 209 7.22 13.67 -4.31
CA LEU A 209 8.65 13.69 -4.00
C LEU A 209 9.06 12.57 -3.04
N ALA A 210 8.25 12.28 -2.01
CA ALA A 210 8.51 11.20 -1.07
C ALA A 210 8.39 9.82 -1.75
N GLN A 211 7.30 9.58 -2.49
CA GLN A 211 7.03 8.30 -3.15
C GLN A 211 8.04 7.96 -4.26
N ARG A 212 8.71 8.96 -4.85
CA ARG A 212 9.86 8.75 -5.76
C ARG A 212 11.12 8.23 -5.06
N LYS A 213 11.20 8.31 -3.72
CA LYS A 213 12.38 7.89 -2.95
C LYS A 213 12.21 6.53 -2.30
N VAL A 214 10.99 6.17 -1.91
CA VAL A 214 10.70 4.87 -1.30
C VAL A 214 9.43 4.29 -1.91
N PHE A 215 9.57 3.10 -2.49
CA PHE A 215 8.49 2.36 -3.14
C PHE A 215 7.80 1.45 -2.12
N ILE A 216 6.71 1.95 -1.52
CA ILE A 216 6.00 1.25 -0.43
C ILE A 216 5.39 -0.08 -0.87
N GLU A 217 4.89 -0.17 -2.10
CA GLU A 217 4.44 -1.45 -2.68
C GLU A 217 5.58 -2.47 -2.73
N GLY A 218 6.77 -2.06 -3.19
CA GLY A 218 7.97 -2.91 -3.17
C GLY A 218 8.36 -3.37 -1.77
N VAL A 219 8.35 -2.47 -0.78
CA VAL A 219 8.61 -2.82 0.63
C VAL A 219 7.58 -3.81 1.16
N ALA A 220 6.30 -3.61 0.85
CA ALA A 220 5.21 -4.53 1.22
C ALA A 220 5.41 -5.92 0.61
N LEU A 221 5.72 -6.01 -0.68
CA LEU A 221 5.97 -7.26 -1.40
C LEU A 221 7.18 -8.02 -0.85
N ILE A 222 8.29 -7.33 -0.55
CA ILE A 222 9.46 -7.93 0.13
C ILE A 222 9.06 -8.54 1.47
N ASN A 223 8.27 -7.82 2.28
CA ASN A 223 7.83 -8.34 3.57
C ASN A 223 6.90 -9.54 3.43
N LEU A 224 5.93 -9.48 2.50
CA LEU A 224 5.04 -10.59 2.19
C LEU A 224 5.82 -11.83 1.72
N ALA A 225 6.83 -11.67 0.87
CA ALA A 225 7.72 -12.74 0.42
C ALA A 225 8.46 -13.40 1.60
N LYS A 226 9.04 -12.60 2.50
CA LYS A 226 9.71 -13.09 3.72
C LYS A 226 8.81 -13.94 4.60
N ILE A 227 7.55 -13.52 4.78
CA ILE A 227 6.56 -14.25 5.57
C ILE A 227 6.20 -15.60 4.93
N HIS A 228 6.26 -15.69 3.60
CA HIS A 228 6.05 -16.94 2.85
C HIS A 228 7.30 -17.82 2.77
N GLY A 229 8.43 -17.40 3.38
CA GLY A 229 9.66 -18.17 3.49
C GLY A 229 10.71 -17.88 2.43
N ILE A 230 10.55 -16.81 1.64
CA ILE A 230 11.58 -16.35 0.70
C ILE A 230 12.63 -15.54 1.47
N ASN A 231 13.88 -16.01 1.45
CA ASN A 231 14.98 -15.30 2.09
C ASN A 231 15.63 -14.32 1.11
N ILE A 232 15.27 -13.05 1.21
CA ILE A 232 15.77 -11.99 0.35
C ILE A 232 17.02 -11.37 0.96
N THR A 233 18.15 -11.45 0.25
CA THR A 233 19.42 -10.82 0.65
C THR A 233 19.83 -9.66 -0.25
N THR A 234 19.18 -9.55 -1.41
CA THR A 234 19.41 -8.51 -2.41
C THR A 234 18.89 -7.16 -1.93
N HIS A 235 19.61 -6.09 -2.29
CA HIS A 235 19.20 -4.71 -2.05
C HIS A 235 18.60 -4.12 -3.32
N TYR A 236 17.38 -3.60 -3.23
CA TYR A 236 16.66 -3.04 -4.37
C TYR A 236 16.59 -1.51 -4.29
N GLN A 237 16.71 -0.87 -5.45
CA GLN A 237 16.48 0.56 -5.59
C GLN A 237 15.06 0.89 -5.11
N TYR A 238 14.90 2.04 -4.44
CA TYR A 238 13.65 2.48 -3.80
C TYR A 238 13.14 1.63 -2.61
N CYS A 239 13.84 0.57 -2.21
CA CYS A 239 13.55 -0.22 -1.01
C CYS A 239 14.75 -0.15 -0.05
N PRO A 240 15.01 1.01 0.59
CA PRO A 240 16.23 1.21 1.36
C PRO A 240 16.29 0.25 2.57
N ALA A 241 17.48 -0.20 2.94
CA ALA A 241 17.64 -1.24 3.96
C ALA A 241 16.95 -0.90 5.31
N ASN A 242 16.93 0.39 5.68
CA ASN A 242 16.29 0.87 6.90
C ASN A 242 14.74 0.80 6.87
N SER A 243 14.09 0.68 5.71
CA SER A 243 12.65 0.38 5.60
C SER A 243 12.32 -1.11 5.78
N LEU A 244 13.35 -1.96 5.88
CA LEU A 244 13.24 -3.42 6.05
C LEU A 244 13.73 -3.91 7.41
N VAL A 245 14.26 -3.01 8.25
CA VAL A 245 14.72 -3.31 9.61
C VAL A 245 13.50 -3.44 10.53
N VAL A 246 13.34 -4.56 11.23
CA VAL A 246 12.19 -4.78 12.13
C VAL A 246 12.04 -3.65 13.15
N MET A 247 10.80 -3.20 13.34
CA MET A 247 10.43 -2.21 14.35
C MET A 247 10.89 -2.67 15.74
N THR A 248 11.57 -1.78 16.48
CA THR A 248 12.14 -2.07 17.80
C THR A 248 11.29 -1.52 18.94
N ALA A 249 10.50 -0.49 18.68
CA ALA A 249 9.56 0.09 19.63
C ALA A 249 8.12 -0.15 19.15
N PRO A 250 7.23 -0.72 19.99
CA PRO A 250 5.85 -0.98 19.60
C PRO A 250 5.15 0.30 19.17
N PHE A 251 4.13 0.16 18.32
CA PHE A 251 3.25 1.27 17.96
C PHE A 251 2.63 1.85 19.24
N PRO A 252 2.75 3.17 19.50
CA PRO A 252 2.33 3.76 20.77
C PRO A 252 0.80 3.84 20.94
N GLY A 253 0.03 3.48 19.93
CA GLY A 253 -1.42 3.74 19.88
C GLY A 253 -1.74 5.14 19.39
N GLU A 254 -3.04 5.43 19.30
CA GLU A 254 -3.60 6.78 19.17
C GLU A 254 -4.30 7.17 20.46
#